data_AF-A0A917P8X6-F1
#
_entry.id   AF-A0A917P8X6-F1
#
_cell.length_a   1.000
_cell.length_b   1.000
_cell.length_c   1.000
_cell.angle_alpha   90.00
_cell.angle_beta   90.00
_cell.angle_gamma   90.00
#
_symmetry.space_group_name_H-M   'P 1'
#
loop_
_entity.id
_entity.type
_entity.pdbx_description
1 polymer ?
#
loop_
_entity_poly.entity_id
_entity_poly.type
_entity_poly.pdbx_seq_one_letter_code
_entity_poly.pdbx_strand_id
1 'polypeptide(L)'
;MTIIRTIPESEAVGDVAALYAEDLEVVGYVPTHTKAMALNPAASRAFEALIRSVAKPLGLRRYELVTLAAARGTRSKHCRLAHGVKALRVFGEEQLERIARDYTDAGLSDAEVEMMRFAEQVGRDAAELTDVDAQRLRDAGFSDQEIVDITIAASARVYYGSALLALGVEVDLPPMLSEPLRAALVDGL
;
A
#
# COMPACT_ATOMS: atom_id res chain seq x y z
N MET A 1 3.76 -17.81 -10.48
CA MET A 1 2.41 -18.00 -11.05
C MET A 1 1.40 -17.98 -9.93
N THR A 2 0.30 -17.25 -10.11
CA THR A 2 -0.84 -17.26 -9.19
C THR A 2 -1.53 -18.63 -9.15
N ILE A 3 -2.16 -18.96 -8.03
CA ILE A 3 -2.89 -20.24 -7.84
C ILE A 3 -4.27 -20.26 -8.53
N ILE A 4 -4.70 -19.13 -9.08
CA ILE A 4 -5.98 -18.95 -9.79
C ILE A 4 -5.75 -18.68 -11.28
N ARG A 5 -6.78 -18.91 -12.10
CA ARG A 5 -6.79 -18.54 -13.53
C ARG A 5 -7.35 -17.13 -13.69
N THR A 6 -6.53 -16.21 -14.21
CA THR A 6 -6.95 -14.84 -14.53
C THR A 6 -7.51 -14.74 -15.95
N ILE A 7 -8.22 -13.65 -16.23
CA ILE A 7 -8.79 -13.38 -17.55
C ILE A 7 -7.74 -12.64 -18.40
N PRO A 8 -7.32 -13.16 -19.56
CA PRO A 8 -6.46 -12.44 -20.50
C PRO A 8 -7.11 -11.13 -20.95
N GLU A 9 -6.30 -10.10 -21.20
CA GLU A 9 -6.81 -8.77 -21.62
C GLU A 9 -7.67 -8.84 -22.88
N SER A 10 -7.34 -9.74 -23.83
CA SER A 10 -8.10 -9.97 -25.07
C SER A 10 -9.47 -10.63 -24.85
N GLU A 11 -9.70 -11.25 -23.69
CA GLU A 11 -10.93 -11.96 -23.34
C GLU A 11 -11.76 -11.21 -22.28
N ALA A 12 -11.22 -10.10 -21.75
CA ALA A 12 -11.90 -9.30 -20.75
C ALA A 12 -13.15 -8.62 -21.32
N VAL A 13 -14.27 -8.71 -20.60
CA VAL A 13 -15.54 -8.06 -20.94
C VAL A 13 -16.17 -7.44 -19.69
N GLY A 14 -17.15 -6.54 -19.89
CA GLY A 14 -17.90 -5.92 -18.80
C GLY A 14 -17.00 -5.23 -17.78
N ASP A 15 -17.28 -5.41 -16.49
CA ASP A 15 -16.57 -4.72 -15.41
C ASP A 15 -15.08 -5.07 -15.32
N VAL A 16 -14.69 -6.29 -15.74
CA VAL A 16 -13.28 -6.70 -15.79
C VAL A 16 -12.54 -5.87 -16.84
N ALA A 17 -13.13 -5.72 -18.03
CA ALA A 17 -12.56 -4.89 -19.09
C ALA A 17 -12.47 -3.41 -18.67
N ALA A 18 -13.45 -2.92 -17.92
CA ALA A 18 -13.42 -1.55 -17.40
C ALA A 18 -12.26 -1.33 -16.42
N LEU A 19 -12.04 -2.26 -15.48
CA LEU A 19 -10.89 -2.20 -14.56
C LEU A 19 -9.55 -2.23 -15.32
N TYR A 20 -9.44 -3.09 -16.33
CA TYR A 20 -8.22 -3.18 -17.15
C TYR A 20 -7.99 -1.92 -17.98
N ALA A 21 -9.05 -1.34 -18.54
CA ALA A 21 -8.95 -0.10 -19.32
C ALA A 21 -8.46 1.09 -18.47
N GLU A 22 -8.92 1.19 -17.23
CA GLU A 22 -8.45 2.22 -16.28
C GLU A 22 -6.96 2.06 -15.97
N ASP A 23 -6.48 0.84 -15.76
CA ASP A 23 -5.05 0.59 -15.54
C ASP A 23 -4.21 0.93 -16.79
N LEU A 24 -4.70 0.58 -17.98
CA LEU A 24 -4.03 0.96 -19.23
C LEU A 24 -3.95 2.47 -19.39
N GLU A 25 -4.99 3.22 -19.01
CA GLU A 25 -4.99 4.69 -19.05
C GLU A 25 -4.03 5.30 -18.02
N VAL A 26 -4.00 4.77 -16.79
CA VAL A 26 -3.27 5.37 -15.67
C VAL A 26 -1.80 4.94 -15.60
N VAL A 27 -1.49 3.69 -15.91
CA VAL A 27 -0.13 3.13 -15.78
C VAL A 27 0.41 2.49 -17.07
N GLY A 28 -0.39 2.34 -18.12
CA GLY A 28 0.07 1.88 -19.44
C GLY A 28 0.15 0.36 -19.63
N TYR A 29 -0.26 -0.42 -18.63
CA TYR A 29 -0.36 -1.89 -18.66
C TYR A 29 -1.37 -2.35 -17.61
N VAL A 30 -1.84 -3.60 -17.66
CA VAL A 30 -2.69 -4.17 -16.61
C VAL A 30 -1.81 -4.93 -15.59
N PRO A 31 -1.67 -4.43 -14.35
CA PRO A 31 -0.90 -5.10 -13.31
C PRO A 31 -1.43 -6.49 -12.98
N THR A 32 -0.53 -7.39 -12.57
CA THR A 32 -0.89 -8.77 -12.20
C THR A 32 -1.84 -8.83 -11.01
N HIS A 33 -1.74 -7.89 -10.07
CA HIS A 33 -2.68 -7.78 -8.96
C HIS A 33 -4.09 -7.41 -9.43
N THR A 34 -4.25 -6.49 -10.41
CA THR A 34 -5.56 -6.21 -11.00
C THR A 34 -6.09 -7.45 -11.70
N LYS A 35 -5.27 -8.16 -12.48
CA LYS A 35 -5.71 -9.41 -13.15
C LYS A 35 -6.27 -10.45 -12.19
N ALA A 36 -5.69 -10.55 -10.99
CA ALA A 36 -6.18 -11.45 -9.95
C ALA A 36 -7.47 -10.93 -9.29
N MET A 37 -7.48 -9.67 -8.86
CA MET A 37 -8.58 -9.11 -8.07
C MET A 37 -9.82 -8.79 -8.92
N ALA A 38 -9.65 -8.50 -10.20
CA ALA A 38 -10.74 -8.24 -11.14
C ALA A 38 -11.65 -9.45 -11.37
N LEU A 39 -11.26 -10.67 -10.97
CA LEU A 39 -12.19 -11.82 -10.93
C LEU A 39 -13.38 -11.58 -9.98
N ASN A 40 -13.24 -10.65 -9.03
CA ASN A 40 -14.36 -10.09 -8.27
C ASN A 40 -14.39 -8.56 -8.45
N PRO A 41 -15.02 -8.05 -9.53
CA PRO A 41 -15.01 -6.63 -9.85
C PRO A 41 -15.77 -5.82 -8.81
N ALA A 42 -16.87 -6.34 -8.26
CA ALA A 42 -17.64 -5.66 -7.20
C ALA A 42 -16.79 -5.42 -5.94
N ALA A 43 -16.03 -6.43 -5.50
CA ALA A 43 -15.11 -6.27 -4.36
C ALA A 43 -13.97 -5.30 -4.67
N SER A 44 -13.45 -5.31 -5.91
CA SER A 44 -12.42 -4.37 -6.34
C SER A 44 -12.91 -2.91 -6.28
N ARG A 45 -14.11 -2.64 -6.80
CA ARG A 45 -14.74 -1.31 -6.71
C ARG A 45 -15.03 -0.87 -5.28
N ALA A 46 -15.49 -1.80 -4.43
CA ALA A 46 -15.71 -1.51 -3.01
C ALA A 46 -14.39 -1.15 -2.30
N PHE A 47 -13.30 -1.86 -2.60
CA PHE A 47 -11.97 -1.55 -2.08
C PHE A 47 -11.48 -0.18 -2.55
N GLU A 48 -11.61 0.15 -3.84
CA GLU A 48 -11.26 1.47 -4.36
C GLU A 48 -12.06 2.60 -3.69
N ALA A 49 -13.35 2.38 -3.43
CA ALA A 49 -14.20 3.35 -2.73
C ALA A 49 -13.71 3.57 -1.29
N LEU A 50 -13.36 2.49 -0.59
CA LEU A 50 -12.74 2.58 0.75
C LEU A 50 -11.44 3.38 0.69
N ILE A 51 -10.54 3.07 -0.24
CA ILE A 51 -9.27 3.80 -0.38
C ILE A 51 -9.50 5.28 -0.65
N ARG A 52 -10.43 5.64 -1.55
CA ARG A 52 -10.76 7.06 -1.81
C ARG A 52 -11.27 7.78 -0.57
N SER A 53 -11.99 7.10 0.33
CA SER A 53 -12.52 7.70 1.56
C SER A 53 -11.45 8.10 2.57
N VAL A 54 -10.30 7.41 2.60
CA VAL A 54 -9.21 7.66 3.56
C VAL A 54 -7.98 8.35 2.96
N ALA A 55 -7.69 8.11 1.68
CA ALA A 55 -6.51 8.70 1.05
C ALA A 55 -6.62 10.23 0.89
N LYS A 56 -7.83 10.74 0.61
CA LYS A 56 -8.04 12.19 0.43
C LYS A 56 -7.90 12.97 1.75
N PRO A 57 -8.53 12.56 2.87
CA PRO A 57 -8.33 13.23 4.17
C PRO A 57 -6.88 13.18 4.68
N LEU A 58 -6.20 12.03 4.55
CA LEU A 58 -4.80 11.90 4.96
C LEU A 58 -3.84 12.72 4.08
N GLY A 59 -4.23 12.94 2.81
CA GLY A 59 -3.35 13.46 1.79
C GLY A 59 -2.34 12.41 1.31
N LEU A 60 -1.88 12.58 0.06
CA LEU A 60 -1.04 11.57 -0.62
C LEU A 60 0.22 11.22 0.19
N ARG A 61 0.89 12.22 0.76
CA ARG A 61 2.13 12.01 1.54
C ARG A 61 1.93 11.06 2.72
N ARG A 62 0.96 11.33 3.60
CA ARG A 62 0.70 10.49 4.78
C ARG A 62 0.13 9.13 4.39
N TYR A 63 -0.76 9.09 3.40
CA TYR A 63 -1.35 7.86 2.90
C TYR A 63 -0.29 6.88 2.36
N GLU A 64 0.68 7.36 1.59
CA GLU A 64 1.77 6.52 1.07
C GLU A 64 2.71 6.04 2.19
N LEU A 65 3.02 6.87 3.20
CA LEU A 65 3.81 6.44 4.37
C LEU A 65 3.12 5.33 5.16
N VAL A 66 1.83 5.51 5.49
CA VAL A 66 1.01 4.48 6.19
C VAL A 66 0.98 3.20 5.37
N THR A 67 0.75 3.32 4.07
CA THR A 67 0.70 2.17 3.16
C THR A 67 2.03 1.43 3.10
N LEU A 68 3.15 2.14 2.95
CA LEU A 68 4.48 1.53 2.87
C LEU A 68 4.87 0.84 4.17
N ALA A 69 4.48 1.39 5.32
CA ALA A 69 4.70 0.82 6.64
C ALA A 69 3.86 -0.43 6.88
N ALA A 70 2.55 -0.37 6.62
CA ALA A 70 1.66 -1.54 6.76
C ALA A 70 2.03 -2.66 5.76
N ALA A 71 2.45 -2.30 4.54
CA ALA A 71 2.95 -3.26 3.55
C ALA A 71 4.25 -3.93 4.00
N ARG A 72 5.12 -3.23 4.74
CA ARG A 72 6.32 -3.80 5.36
C ARG A 72 5.93 -4.80 6.45
N GLY A 73 5.03 -4.42 7.35
CA GLY A 73 4.55 -5.30 8.42
C GLY A 73 3.91 -6.60 7.90
N THR A 74 3.14 -6.50 6.82
CA THR A 74 2.50 -7.65 6.14
C THR A 74 3.44 -8.43 5.22
N ARG A 75 4.69 -7.97 5.04
CA ARG A 75 5.69 -8.56 4.12
C ARG A 75 5.22 -8.59 2.65
N SER A 76 4.33 -7.67 2.28
CA SER A 76 3.76 -7.60 0.93
C SER A 76 4.68 -6.85 -0.04
N LYS A 77 5.54 -7.60 -0.74
CA LYS A 77 6.43 -7.07 -1.81
C LYS A 77 5.66 -6.32 -2.90
N HIS A 78 4.51 -6.87 -3.28
CA HIS A 78 3.54 -6.25 -4.19
C HIS A 78 3.21 -4.82 -3.80
N CYS A 79 2.69 -4.66 -2.58
CA CYS A 79 2.25 -3.37 -2.12
C CYS A 79 3.42 -2.40 -1.95
N ARG A 80 4.58 -2.89 -1.49
CA ARG A 80 5.79 -2.08 -1.33
C ARG A 80 6.28 -1.49 -2.65
N LEU A 81 6.34 -2.29 -3.71
CA LEU A 81 6.76 -1.82 -5.03
C LEU A 81 5.72 -0.90 -5.67
N ALA A 82 4.44 -1.30 -5.68
CA ALA A 82 3.37 -0.50 -6.28
C ALA A 82 3.25 0.90 -5.62
N HIS A 83 3.35 0.95 -4.29
CA HIS A 83 3.29 2.21 -3.55
C HIS A 83 4.62 2.95 -3.50
N GLY A 84 5.75 2.28 -3.71
CA GLY A 84 7.02 2.95 -3.99
C GLY A 84 6.93 3.86 -5.21
N VAL A 85 6.27 3.39 -6.28
CA VAL A 85 6.02 4.21 -7.49
C VAL A 85 5.15 5.43 -7.16
N LYS A 86 4.07 5.24 -6.39
CA LYS A 86 3.17 6.35 -6.03
C LYS A 86 3.85 7.34 -5.09
N ALA A 87 4.70 6.87 -4.18
CA ALA A 87 5.45 7.67 -3.23
C ALA A 87 6.49 8.59 -3.92
N LEU A 88 7.04 8.22 -5.08
CA LEU A 88 7.92 9.11 -5.86
C LEU A 88 7.24 10.42 -6.31
N ARG A 89 5.91 10.51 -6.24
CA ARG A 89 5.18 11.76 -6.52
C ARG A 89 5.31 12.80 -5.41
N VAL A 90 5.72 12.38 -4.22
CA VAL A 90 5.75 13.20 -2.99
C VAL A 90 7.07 13.12 -2.24
N PHE A 91 7.95 12.17 -2.58
CA PHE A 91 9.28 12.01 -2.03
C PHE A 91 10.31 11.94 -3.17
N GLY A 92 11.48 12.55 -2.95
CA GLY A 92 12.64 12.28 -3.80
C GLY A 92 13.13 10.85 -3.60
N GLU A 93 13.71 10.24 -4.64
CA GLU A 93 14.13 8.85 -4.64
C GLU A 93 15.09 8.49 -3.49
N GLU A 94 16.12 9.31 -3.24
CA GLU A 94 17.05 9.10 -2.13
C GLU A 94 16.37 9.12 -0.76
N GLN A 95 15.37 10.00 -0.57
CA GLN A 95 14.61 10.04 0.67
C GLN A 95 13.73 8.81 0.80
N LEU A 96 13.05 8.42 -0.28
CA LEU A 96 12.18 7.24 -0.29
C LEU A 96 12.97 5.95 -0.03
N GLU A 97 14.20 5.87 -0.55
CA GLU A 97 15.14 4.81 -0.23
C GLU A 97 15.47 4.71 1.26
N ARG A 98 15.71 5.85 1.93
CA ARG A 98 15.89 5.88 3.38
C ARG A 98 14.61 5.46 4.11
N ILE A 99 13.46 6.02 3.75
CA ILE A 99 12.14 5.64 4.30
C ILE A 99 11.90 4.14 4.18
N ALA A 100 12.24 3.56 3.03
CA ALA A 100 12.04 2.15 2.74
C ALA A 100 12.89 1.24 3.64
N ARG A 101 14.15 1.62 3.90
CA ARG A 101 15.09 0.86 4.76
C ARG A 101 14.83 1.11 6.25
N ASP A 102 14.83 2.38 6.65
CA ASP A 102 14.61 2.84 8.03
C ASP A 102 13.94 4.23 8.02
N TYR A 103 12.63 4.25 8.25
CA TYR A 103 11.87 5.50 8.28
C TYR A 103 12.17 6.36 9.53
N THR A 104 12.80 5.81 10.57
CA THR A 104 13.15 6.56 11.78
C THR A 104 14.33 7.52 11.56
N ASP A 105 15.15 7.28 10.53
CA ASP A 105 16.28 8.12 10.12
C ASP A 105 16.17 8.57 8.64
N ALA A 106 14.95 8.94 8.23
CA ALA A 106 14.68 9.31 6.84
C ALA A 106 14.38 10.81 6.63
N GLY A 107 14.57 11.64 7.66
CA GLY A 107 14.19 13.06 7.62
C GLY A 107 12.67 13.26 7.56
N LEU A 108 11.91 12.36 8.20
CA LEU A 108 10.49 12.52 8.46
C LEU A 108 10.28 13.30 9.76
N SER A 109 9.12 13.93 9.91
CA SER A 109 8.71 14.50 11.20
C SER A 109 8.43 13.42 12.24
N ASP A 110 8.56 13.74 13.53
CA ASP A 110 8.25 12.81 14.62
C ASP A 110 6.83 12.23 14.50
N ALA A 111 5.86 13.05 14.08
CA ALA A 111 4.49 12.62 13.85
C ALA A 111 4.37 11.59 12.70
N GLU A 112 5.12 11.77 11.61
CA GLU A 112 5.13 10.80 10.51
C GLU A 112 5.79 9.49 10.93
N VAL A 113 6.86 9.55 11.72
CA VAL A 113 7.55 8.37 12.26
C VAL A 113 6.62 7.56 13.16
N GLU A 114 5.92 8.21 14.10
CA GLU A 114 4.98 7.51 14.99
C GLU A 114 3.76 6.96 14.24
N MET A 115 3.24 7.69 13.24
CA MET A 115 2.19 7.18 12.34
C MET A 115 2.65 5.93 11.58
N MET A 116 3.88 5.91 11.06
CA MET A 116 4.44 4.74 10.38
C MET A 116 4.65 3.57 11.34
N ARG A 117 5.15 3.82 12.55
CA ARG A 117 5.31 2.80 13.59
C ARG A 117 4.00 2.09 13.89
N PHE A 118 2.93 2.87 14.10
CA PHE A 118 1.59 2.34 14.33
C PHE A 118 1.10 1.51 13.12
N ALA A 119 1.22 2.04 11.90
CA ALA A 119 0.79 1.36 10.68
C ALA A 119 1.56 0.05 10.41
N GLU A 120 2.87 0.02 10.69
CA GLU A 120 3.68 -1.19 10.60
C GLU A 120 3.24 -2.24 11.63
N GLN A 121 2.93 -1.83 12.87
CA GLN A 121 2.38 -2.74 13.88
C GLN A 121 1.01 -3.29 13.47
N VAL A 122 0.10 -2.46 12.92
CA VAL A 122 -1.17 -2.95 12.34
C VAL A 122 -0.90 -4.03 11.28
N GLY A 123 0.13 -3.83 10.46
CA GLY A 123 0.55 -4.79 9.45
C GLY A 123 1.15 -6.09 10.00
N ARG A 124 1.80 -6.05 11.16
CA ARG A 124 2.42 -7.21 11.81
C ARG A 124 1.45 -7.97 12.70
N ASP A 125 0.90 -7.29 13.69
CA ASP A 125 -0.09 -7.82 14.62
C ASP A 125 -0.85 -6.66 15.31
N ALA A 126 -2.05 -6.37 14.83
CA ALA A 126 -2.90 -5.34 15.40
C ALA A 126 -3.42 -5.70 16.80
N ALA A 127 -3.38 -6.98 17.22
CA ALA A 127 -3.86 -7.40 18.53
C ALA A 127 -2.91 -7.02 19.67
N GLU A 128 -1.64 -6.73 19.36
CA GLU A 128 -0.66 -6.23 20.33
C GLU A 128 -0.77 -4.72 20.57
N LEU A 129 -1.55 -3.99 19.76
CA LEU A 129 -1.76 -2.55 19.96
C LEU A 129 -2.59 -2.29 21.20
N THR A 130 -2.20 -1.25 21.94
CA THR A 130 -2.83 -0.85 23.19
C THR A 130 -3.22 0.62 23.18
N ASP A 131 -3.89 1.08 24.23
CA ASP A 131 -4.22 2.50 24.43
C ASP A 131 -2.97 3.41 24.42
N VAL A 132 -1.79 2.87 24.76
CA VAL A 132 -0.52 3.60 24.71
C VAL A 132 -0.16 4.00 23.28
N ASP A 133 -0.41 3.14 22.31
CA ASP A 133 -0.10 3.41 20.89
C ASP A 133 -1.02 4.49 20.33
N ALA A 134 -2.30 4.44 20.67
CA ALA A 134 -3.25 5.51 20.34
C ALA A 134 -2.88 6.84 21.02
N GLN A 135 -2.43 6.80 22.27
CA GLN A 135 -2.00 8.01 22.99
C GLN A 135 -0.76 8.64 22.34
N ARG A 136 0.21 7.85 21.88
CA ARG A 136 1.38 8.37 21.14
C ARG A 136 0.99 9.12 19.88
N LEU A 137 -0.01 8.64 19.14
CA LEU A 137 -0.53 9.36 17.98
C LEU A 137 -1.20 10.69 18.37
N ARG A 138 -1.95 10.72 19.47
CA ARG A 138 -2.53 11.98 19.98
C ARG A 138 -1.47 12.97 20.42
N ASP A 139 -0.44 12.49 21.12
CA ASP A 139 0.69 13.32 21.56
C ASP A 139 1.48 13.87 20.37
N ALA A 140 1.52 13.13 19.25
CA ALA A 140 2.05 13.58 17.97
C ALA A 140 1.13 14.53 17.19
N GLY A 141 -0.06 14.84 17.71
CA GLY A 141 -0.99 15.83 17.17
C GLY A 141 -2.07 15.28 16.24
N PHE A 142 -2.25 13.96 16.15
CA PHE A 142 -3.36 13.37 15.38
C PHE A 142 -4.68 13.42 16.15
N SER A 143 -5.74 13.85 15.48
CA SER A 143 -7.11 13.74 16.00
C SER A 143 -7.62 12.29 15.99
N ASP A 144 -8.65 11.97 16.77
CA ASP A 144 -9.25 10.62 16.76
C ASP A 144 -9.76 10.22 15.37
N GLN A 145 -10.26 11.19 14.58
CA GLN A 145 -10.66 10.93 13.19
C GLN A 145 -9.45 10.54 12.32
N GLU A 146 -8.32 11.24 12.43
CA GLU A 146 -7.11 10.88 11.69
C GLU A 146 -6.56 9.53 12.14
N ILE A 147 -6.65 9.19 13.43
CA ILE A 147 -6.25 7.87 13.95
C ILE A 147 -7.10 6.76 13.31
N VAL A 148 -8.41 6.99 13.16
CA VAL A 148 -9.30 6.07 12.43
C VAL A 148 -8.89 5.96 10.97
N ASP A 149 -8.62 7.07 10.29
CA ASP A 149 -8.23 7.06 8.86
C ASP A 149 -6.88 6.35 8.65
N ILE A 150 -5.89 6.57 9.52
CA ILE A 150 -4.60 5.86 9.54
C ILE A 150 -4.84 4.35 9.72
N THR A 151 -5.68 3.97 10.68
CA THR A 151 -5.99 2.57 10.99
C THR A 151 -6.68 1.89 9.82
N ILE A 152 -7.65 2.54 9.18
CA ILE A 152 -8.35 2.00 8.00
C ILE A 152 -7.38 1.87 6.82
N ALA A 153 -6.54 2.87 6.55
CA ALA A 153 -5.56 2.82 5.47
C ALA A 153 -4.55 1.66 5.68
N ALA A 154 -4.04 1.49 6.90
CA ALA A 154 -3.17 0.38 7.26
C ALA A 154 -3.89 -0.98 7.14
N SER A 155 -5.11 -1.10 7.67
CA SER A 155 -5.90 -2.34 7.63
C SER A 155 -6.32 -2.72 6.21
N ALA A 156 -6.68 -1.75 5.38
CA ALA A 156 -6.94 -1.95 3.95
C ALA A 156 -5.70 -2.52 3.25
N ARG A 157 -4.50 -2.08 3.68
CA ARG A 157 -3.24 -2.64 3.19
C ARG A 157 -3.01 -4.08 3.64
N VAL A 158 -3.39 -4.43 4.87
CA VAL A 158 -3.39 -5.82 5.37
C VAL A 158 -4.31 -6.70 4.54
N TYR A 159 -5.55 -6.28 4.34
CA TYR A 159 -6.52 -6.98 3.50
C TYR A 159 -5.95 -7.25 2.10
N TYR A 160 -5.47 -6.21 1.43
CA TYR A 160 -5.02 -6.35 0.05
C TYR A 160 -3.73 -7.17 -0.05
N GLY A 161 -2.76 -6.88 0.82
CA GLY A 161 -1.47 -7.59 0.86
C GLY A 161 -1.64 -9.08 1.16
N SER A 162 -2.47 -9.43 2.14
CA SER A 162 -2.74 -10.82 2.50
C SER A 162 -3.49 -11.58 1.38
N ALA A 163 -4.45 -10.93 0.70
CA ALA A 163 -5.13 -11.52 -0.45
C ALA A 163 -4.15 -11.85 -1.58
N LEU A 164 -3.26 -10.92 -1.95
CA LEU A 164 -2.28 -11.16 -3.01
C LEU A 164 -1.27 -12.26 -2.64
N LEU A 165 -0.81 -12.28 -1.39
CA LEU A 165 0.08 -13.32 -0.88
C LEU A 165 -0.60 -14.69 -0.90
N ALA A 166 -1.83 -14.79 -0.39
CA ALA A 166 -2.59 -16.03 -0.34
C ALA A 166 -2.92 -16.58 -1.74
N LEU A 167 -3.16 -15.69 -2.72
CA LEU A 167 -3.41 -16.05 -4.11
C LEU A 167 -2.12 -16.33 -4.92
N GLY A 168 -0.94 -16.19 -4.30
CA GLY A 168 0.35 -16.38 -4.95
C GLY A 168 0.58 -15.46 -6.15
N VAL A 169 0.03 -14.25 -6.13
CA VAL A 169 0.12 -13.31 -7.26
C VAL A 169 1.60 -12.99 -7.52
N GLU A 170 2.02 -13.01 -8.79
CA GLU A 170 3.40 -12.68 -9.17
C GLU A 170 3.67 -11.20 -8.98
N VAL A 171 4.81 -10.84 -8.40
CA VAL A 171 5.15 -9.44 -8.14
C VAL A 171 5.59 -8.76 -9.42
N ASP A 172 4.83 -7.75 -9.87
CA ASP A 172 5.26 -6.87 -10.95
C ASP A 172 6.52 -6.09 -10.53
N LEU A 173 7.46 -5.91 -11.46
CA LEU A 173 8.63 -5.06 -11.27
C LEU A 173 8.42 -3.76 -12.05
N PRO A 174 8.04 -2.65 -11.39
CA PRO A 174 7.81 -1.41 -12.09
C PRO A 174 9.13 -0.89 -12.68
N PRO A 175 9.20 -0.59 -14.00
CA PRO A 175 10.42 -0.18 -14.66
C PRO A 175 10.91 1.21 -14.20
N MET A 176 10.01 2.00 -13.63
CA MET A 176 10.25 3.36 -13.10
C MET A 176 10.93 3.40 -11.73
N LEU A 177 11.06 2.27 -11.04
CA LEU A 177 11.88 2.21 -9.83
C LEU A 177 13.33 1.89 -10.22
N SER A 178 14.31 2.58 -9.67
CA SER A 178 15.71 2.16 -9.80
C SER A 178 15.95 0.83 -9.06
N GLU A 179 17.05 0.15 -9.39
CA GLU A 179 17.43 -1.07 -8.68
C GLU A 179 17.70 -0.83 -7.18
N PRO A 180 18.44 0.22 -6.77
CA PRO A 180 18.62 0.55 -5.35
C PRO A 180 17.30 0.78 -4.60
N LEU A 181 16.35 1.49 -5.20
CA LEU A 181 15.04 1.71 -4.59
C LEU A 181 14.19 0.44 -4.53
N ARG A 182 14.19 -0.38 -5.60
CA ARG A 182 13.54 -1.70 -5.55
C ARG A 182 14.06 -2.55 -4.41
N ALA A 183 15.38 -2.67 -4.29
CA ALA A 183 16.04 -3.40 -3.21
C ALA A 183 15.63 -2.84 -1.83
N ALA A 184 15.73 -1.52 -1.64
CA ALA A 184 15.30 -0.86 -0.40
C ALA A 184 13.84 -1.17 -0.02
N LEU A 185 12.95 -1.29 -1.01
CA LEU A 185 11.53 -1.54 -0.80
C LEU A 185 11.24 -2.99 -0.38
N VAL A 186 12.02 -3.97 -0.82
CA VAL A 186 11.68 -5.40 -0.62
C VAL A 186 12.70 -6.21 0.18
N ASP A 187 13.90 -5.69 0.40
CA ASP A 187 14.92 -6.34 1.22
C ASP A 187 14.48 -6.38 2.69
N GLY A 188 14.75 -7.50 3.37
CA GLY A 188 14.39 -7.71 4.77
C GLY A 188 12.90 -8.02 5.03
N LEU A 189 12.08 -8.14 3.98
CA LEU A 189 10.71 -8.63 4.04
C LEU A 189 10.59 -10.16 4.05
#